data_AF-A0A820XTM2-F1
#
_entry.id   AF-A0A820XTM2-F1
#
_cell.length_a   1.000
_cell.length_b   1.000
_cell.length_c   1.000
_cell.angle_alpha   90.00
_cell.angle_beta   90.00
_cell.angle_gamma   90.00
#
_symmetry.space_group_name_H-M   'P 1'
#
loop_
_entity.id
_entity.type
_entity.pdbx_description
1 polymer ?
#
loop_
_entity_poly.entity_id
_entity_poly.type
_entity_poly.pdbx_seq_one_letter_code
_entity_poly.pdbx_strand_id
1 'polypeptide(L)'
;MSRSVAEIITDLSSFDPSTADKSQRLSHDCYMILVGYLNSNDTLKKLKDMIEQREGSNNQETTAAASIGVMECEEVETILQHITLKFNTEELTDTRRHHFVYEDHFNTALFEYMENSASFEKLKRICRKYEENSKLNVDNVMKEHTDRANKTHSYFVNKGFSEDDALASAFAIAFYTGSRSEACSRGASLVARRANYVAVEQRTEAEMKEVSIILYYLVKGLSNIPYHWGYVTRACSLKDNELKLYTPGALVTWLQFSSSKRGKDVAQGGGFENRNTQFKIYSLTGRRIQHFSNYDHEDEVLFLPHSTFLVFKHVTSLHGAQHTIYMRQVELGMSTWSVLWVDDRIFVEDWENKAHMEYAASKALNMNVHFIPKSRTDYAISFLQSPFGQRLKS
;
A
#
# COMPACT_ATOMS: atom_id res chain seq x y z
N MET A 1 -12.20 20.47 -15.43
CA MET A 1 -13.15 19.36 -15.61
C MET A 1 -12.63 18.18 -14.81
N SER A 2 -13.44 17.63 -13.89
CA SER A 2 -13.05 16.46 -13.10
C SER A 2 -12.96 15.25 -14.01
N ARG A 3 -11.80 14.58 -14.07
CA ARG A 3 -11.76 13.26 -14.69
C ARG A 3 -12.54 12.31 -13.81
N SER A 4 -13.55 11.66 -14.38
CA SER A 4 -14.30 10.64 -13.69
C SER A 4 -13.41 9.42 -13.41
N VAL A 5 -13.74 8.64 -12.38
CA VAL A 5 -13.09 7.33 -12.12
C VAL A 5 -13.11 6.44 -13.36
N ALA A 6 -14.13 6.59 -14.22
CA ALA A 6 -14.24 5.93 -15.50
C ALA A 6 -13.13 6.32 -16.49
N GLU A 7 -12.71 7.59 -16.55
CA GLU A 7 -11.63 8.05 -17.46
C GLU A 7 -10.26 7.48 -17.07
N ILE A 8 -9.97 7.35 -15.77
CA ILE A 8 -8.75 6.69 -15.28
C ILE A 8 -8.76 5.20 -15.65
N ILE A 9 -9.93 4.56 -15.60
CA ILE A 9 -10.10 3.18 -16.02
C ILE A 9 -9.88 3.05 -17.53
N THR A 10 -10.47 3.94 -18.34
CA THR A 10 -10.33 3.99 -19.79
C THR A 10 -8.87 4.16 -20.21
N ASP A 11 -8.14 5.11 -19.63
CA ASP A 11 -6.71 5.36 -19.90
C ASP A 11 -5.83 4.14 -19.53
N LEU A 12 -6.17 3.45 -18.44
CA LEU A 12 -5.47 2.23 -18.02
C LEU A 12 -5.78 1.00 -18.90
N SER A 13 -6.97 0.94 -19.49
CA SER A 13 -7.38 -0.14 -20.40
C SER A 13 -6.91 0.06 -21.84
N SER A 14 -6.66 1.31 -22.26
CA SER A 14 -6.22 1.66 -23.62
C SER A 14 -4.70 1.72 -23.79
N PHE A 15 -3.93 1.48 -22.73
CA PHE A 15 -2.48 1.61 -22.73
C PHE A 15 -1.77 0.39 -23.34
N ASP A 16 -1.29 0.55 -24.58
CA ASP A 16 -0.42 -0.41 -25.28
C ASP A 16 1.07 -0.05 -25.09
N PRO A 17 1.84 -0.85 -24.34
CA PRO A 17 3.24 -0.55 -24.02
C PRO A 17 4.19 -0.63 -25.22
N SER A 18 3.77 -1.26 -26.32
CA SER A 18 4.58 -1.35 -27.54
C SER A 18 4.44 -0.12 -28.43
N THR A 19 3.42 0.71 -28.21
CA THR A 19 3.11 1.91 -28.98
C THR A 19 3.05 3.20 -28.14
N ALA A 20 3.11 3.09 -26.81
CA ALA A 20 3.17 4.23 -25.90
C ALA A 20 4.41 5.10 -26.17
N ASP A 21 4.17 6.37 -26.47
CA ASP A 21 5.23 7.38 -26.54
C ASP A 21 6.02 7.36 -25.21
N LYS A 22 7.35 7.51 -25.27
CA LYS A 22 8.19 7.62 -24.06
C LYS A 22 7.81 8.83 -23.19
N SER A 23 7.08 9.80 -23.75
CA SER A 23 6.44 10.91 -23.03
C SER A 23 5.12 10.53 -22.33
N GLN A 24 4.49 9.42 -22.74
CA GLN A 24 3.30 8.80 -22.14
C GLN A 24 3.66 7.65 -21.18
N ARG A 25 4.81 7.75 -20.50
CA ARG A 25 4.98 6.94 -19.28
C ARG A 25 3.80 7.28 -18.37
N LEU A 26 3.05 6.27 -17.96
CA LEU A 26 2.14 6.41 -16.82
C LEU A 26 2.99 7.05 -15.72
N SER A 27 2.64 8.27 -15.32
CA SER A 27 3.36 8.93 -14.23
C SER A 27 3.28 8.02 -13.00
N HIS A 28 4.15 8.25 -12.02
CA HIS A 28 3.99 7.67 -10.67
C HIS A 28 2.71 8.18 -9.96
N ASP A 29 1.62 8.39 -10.71
CA ASP A 29 0.29 8.70 -10.24
C ASP A 29 -0.10 7.55 -9.31
N CYS A 30 -0.26 7.88 -8.03
CA CYS A 30 -0.70 6.91 -7.06
C CYS A 30 -2.16 6.62 -7.38
N TYR A 31 -2.46 5.49 -8.03
CA TYR A 31 -3.85 5.12 -8.28
C TYR A 31 -4.56 5.00 -6.94
N MET A 32 -5.51 5.88 -6.73
CA MET A 32 -6.14 6.07 -5.44
C MET A 32 -7.65 6.15 -5.58
N ILE A 33 -8.36 5.70 -4.56
CA ILE A 33 -9.82 5.78 -4.48
C ILE A 33 -10.23 6.44 -3.17
N LEU A 34 -11.23 7.32 -3.25
CA LEU A 34 -11.91 7.85 -2.08
C LEU A 34 -12.96 6.82 -1.63
N VAL A 35 -12.74 6.21 -0.47
CA VAL A 35 -13.62 5.19 0.12
C VAL A 35 -14.77 5.86 0.88
N GLY A 36 -14.45 6.90 1.63
CA GLY A 36 -15.41 7.60 2.47
C GLY A 36 -14.83 8.90 3.02
N TYR A 37 -15.66 9.62 3.76
CA TYR A 37 -15.31 10.91 4.34
C TYR A 37 -16.15 11.19 5.58
N LEU A 38 -15.69 12.11 6.42
CA LEU A 38 -16.50 12.67 7.49
C LEU A 38 -17.49 13.68 6.91
N ASN A 39 -18.79 13.41 7.08
CA ASN A 39 -19.86 14.20 6.45
C ASN A 39 -20.39 15.35 7.33
N SER A 40 -20.11 15.32 8.63
CA SER A 40 -20.67 16.28 9.60
C SER A 40 -19.62 17.30 10.04
N ASN A 41 -20.05 18.56 10.13
CA ASN A 41 -19.19 19.64 10.63
C ASN A 41 -18.75 19.39 12.08
N ASP A 42 -19.60 18.75 12.89
CA ASP A 42 -19.29 18.44 14.29
C ASP A 42 -18.19 17.38 14.42
N THR A 43 -18.23 16.34 13.59
CA THR A 43 -17.18 15.30 13.59
C THR A 43 -15.88 15.83 13.00
N LEU A 44 -15.94 16.64 11.95
CA LEU A 44 -14.76 17.35 11.44
C LEU A 44 -14.17 18.30 12.48
N LYS A 45 -15.02 18.98 13.25
CA LYS A 45 -14.59 19.79 14.38
C LYS A 45 -13.94 18.92 15.45
N LYS A 46 -14.51 17.77 15.82
CA LYS A 46 -13.88 16.83 16.75
C LYS A 46 -12.49 16.40 16.27
N LEU A 47 -12.32 16.08 14.98
CA LEU A 47 -11.01 15.77 14.42
C LEU A 47 -10.03 16.93 14.58
N LYS A 48 -10.48 18.16 14.29
CA LYS A 48 -9.67 19.37 14.45
C LYS A 48 -9.32 19.62 15.92
N ASP A 49 -10.27 19.51 16.83
CA ASP A 49 -10.06 19.69 18.27
C ASP A 49 -9.03 18.67 18.79
N MET A 50 -9.10 17.40 18.33
CA MET A 50 -8.09 16.38 18.65
C MET A 50 -6.70 16.74 18.11
N ILE A 51 -6.63 17.32 16.91
CA ILE A 51 -5.38 17.82 16.33
C ILE A 51 -4.84 18.98 17.17
N GLU A 52 -5.67 19.98 17.45
CA GLU A 52 -5.30 21.22 18.16
C GLU A 52 -4.87 20.95 19.61
N GLN A 53 -5.54 20.05 20.34
CA GLN A 53 -5.16 19.69 21.70
C GLN A 53 -3.75 19.09 21.76
N ARG A 54 -3.36 18.30 20.76
CA ARG A 54 -2.03 17.71 20.67
C ARG A 54 -0.99 18.72 20.18
N GLU A 55 -1.38 19.64 19.30
CA GLU A 55 -0.56 20.79 18.89
C GLU A 55 -0.26 21.75 20.05
N GLY A 56 -1.24 22.05 20.91
CA GLY A 56 -1.08 22.96 22.05
C GLY A 56 -0.41 22.37 23.30
N SER A 57 -0.35 21.04 23.42
CA SER A 57 0.28 20.39 24.59
C SER A 57 1.82 20.39 24.51
N ASN A 58 2.39 20.50 23.30
CA ASN A 58 3.84 20.56 23.07
C ASN A 58 4.31 22.01 22.83
N ASN A 59 4.25 22.84 23.88
CA ASN A 59 4.64 24.27 23.84
C ASN A 59 6.13 24.56 23.49
N GLN A 60 6.91 23.56 23.08
CA GLN A 60 8.30 23.70 22.62
C GLN A 60 8.58 23.03 21.26
N GLU A 61 7.62 22.34 20.65
CA GLU A 61 7.84 21.67 19.37
C GLU A 61 7.22 22.45 18.20
N THR A 62 7.87 22.41 17.05
CA THR A 62 7.37 23.05 15.83
C THR A 62 6.00 22.47 15.43
N THR A 63 5.15 23.26 14.77
CA THR A 63 3.80 22.86 14.32
C THR A 63 3.77 21.54 13.54
N ALA A 64 4.88 21.18 12.87
CA ALA A 64 5.02 19.90 12.17
C ALA A 64 5.17 18.69 13.11
N ALA A 65 5.89 18.83 14.24
CA ALA A 65 6.12 17.72 15.17
C ALA A 65 4.84 17.32 15.90
N ALA A 66 3.99 18.29 16.22
CA ALA A 66 2.74 18.02 16.89
C ALA A 66 1.63 17.52 15.93
N SER A 67 1.61 17.94 14.66
CA SER A 67 0.79 17.29 13.62
C SER A 67 1.15 15.81 13.42
N ILE A 68 2.43 15.46 13.65
CA ILE A 68 2.94 14.09 13.57
C ILE A 68 2.39 13.24 14.74
N GLY A 69 2.40 13.76 15.98
CA GLY A 69 1.91 13.04 17.16
C GLY A 69 0.41 12.66 17.12
N VAL A 70 -0.41 13.38 16.35
CA VAL A 70 -1.82 13.00 16.14
C VAL A 70 -1.95 11.71 15.33
N MET A 71 -1.03 11.46 14.39
CA MET A 71 -1.09 10.25 13.56
C MET A 71 -0.74 8.98 14.37
N GLU A 72 -0.06 9.11 15.50
CA GLU A 72 0.15 8.04 16.49
C GLU A 72 -1.07 7.79 17.37
N CYS A 73 -1.90 8.80 17.57
CA CYS A 73 -3.02 8.75 18.51
C CYS A 73 -4.10 7.78 18.04
N GLU A 74 -4.25 6.66 18.75
CA GLU A 74 -5.25 5.62 18.44
C GLU A 74 -6.69 6.08 18.65
N GLU A 75 -6.93 7.09 19.49
CA GLU A 75 -8.26 7.67 19.74
C GLU A 75 -8.92 8.17 18.45
N VAL A 76 -8.11 8.55 17.45
CA VAL A 76 -8.62 8.98 16.14
C VAL A 76 -9.40 7.89 15.43
N GLU A 77 -9.17 6.61 15.76
CA GLU A 77 -9.90 5.50 15.17
C GLU A 77 -11.37 5.48 15.61
N THR A 78 -11.72 6.15 16.72
CA THR A 78 -13.13 6.35 17.10
C THR A 78 -13.91 7.13 16.04
N ILE A 79 -13.22 7.91 15.20
CA ILE A 79 -13.85 8.69 14.13
C ILE A 79 -14.38 7.82 12.99
N LEU A 80 -13.89 6.58 12.87
CA LEU A 80 -14.35 5.64 11.83
C LEU A 80 -15.86 5.37 11.95
N GLN A 81 -16.43 5.42 13.15
CA GLN A 81 -17.87 5.23 13.37
C GLN A 81 -18.74 6.30 12.68
N HIS A 82 -18.15 7.44 12.36
CA HIS A 82 -18.82 8.59 11.74
C HIS A 82 -18.50 8.75 10.25
N ILE A 83 -17.72 7.83 9.69
CA ILE A 83 -17.41 7.85 8.26
C ILE A 83 -18.70 7.61 7.49
N THR A 84 -18.92 8.44 6.49
CA THR A 84 -19.89 8.18 5.43
C THR A 84 -19.14 7.60 4.26
N LEU A 85 -19.55 6.40 3.85
CA LEU A 85 -19.00 5.78 2.66
C LEU A 85 -19.42 6.58 1.42
N LYS A 86 -18.51 6.71 0.46
CA LYS A 86 -18.81 7.36 -0.82
C LYS A 86 -19.86 6.58 -1.62
N PHE A 87 -19.92 5.28 -1.40
CA PHE A 87 -20.89 4.33 -1.95
C PHE A 87 -21.49 3.58 -0.76
N ASN A 88 -22.80 3.38 -0.69
CA ASN A 88 -23.41 2.66 0.45
C ASN A 88 -22.88 1.21 0.53
N THR A 89 -23.06 0.47 1.63
CA THR A 89 -22.41 -0.85 1.79
C THR A 89 -22.79 -1.88 0.71
N GLU A 90 -24.03 -1.82 0.21
CA GLU A 90 -24.53 -2.67 -0.87
C GLU A 90 -23.97 -2.23 -2.22
N GLU A 91 -24.01 -0.93 -2.53
CA GLU A 91 -23.34 -0.33 -3.69
C GLU A 91 -21.84 -0.53 -3.65
N LEU A 92 -21.19 -0.53 -2.50
CA LEU A 92 -19.77 -0.74 -2.35
C LEU A 92 -19.46 -2.22 -2.53
N THR A 93 -20.36 -3.13 -2.14
CA THR A 93 -20.26 -4.57 -2.42
C THR A 93 -20.59 -4.91 -3.89
N ASP A 94 -21.51 -4.19 -4.51
CA ASP A 94 -21.91 -4.39 -5.91
C ASP A 94 -20.95 -3.68 -6.87
N THR A 95 -20.49 -2.49 -6.50
CA THR A 95 -19.31 -1.84 -7.08
C THR A 95 -18.09 -2.71 -6.87
N ARG A 96 -17.93 -3.47 -5.77
CA ARG A 96 -16.85 -4.48 -5.65
C ARG A 96 -16.95 -5.59 -6.68
N ARG A 97 -18.17 -6.08 -6.96
CA ARG A 97 -18.42 -7.12 -7.98
C ARG A 97 -18.16 -6.62 -9.41
N HIS A 98 -18.35 -5.33 -9.66
CA HIS A 98 -18.30 -4.79 -11.03
C HIS A 98 -17.09 -3.87 -11.30
N HIS A 99 -16.60 -3.09 -10.33
CA HIS A 99 -15.69 -1.96 -10.57
C HIS A 99 -14.62 -1.62 -9.49
N PHE A 100 -14.81 -1.72 -8.16
CA PHE A 100 -13.81 -1.31 -7.15
C PHE A 100 -14.00 -1.91 -5.74
N VAL A 101 -12.96 -2.58 -5.24
CA VAL A 101 -12.29 -2.51 -3.91
C VAL A 101 -11.71 -3.90 -3.59
N TYR A 102 -10.38 -3.97 -3.71
CA TYR A 102 -9.62 -5.10 -4.28
C TYR A 102 -8.82 -5.91 -3.26
N GLU A 103 -9.13 -5.85 -1.96
CA GLU A 103 -8.36 -6.60 -0.97
C GLU A 103 -8.58 -8.11 -1.12
N ASP A 104 -9.83 -8.60 -1.03
CA ASP A 104 -10.19 -9.99 -0.77
C ASP A 104 -9.55 -11.01 -1.72
N HIS A 105 -9.56 -10.71 -3.03
CA HIS A 105 -9.21 -11.68 -4.07
C HIS A 105 -7.80 -11.49 -4.62
N PHE A 106 -7.05 -10.45 -4.24
CA PHE A 106 -5.75 -10.19 -4.85
C PHE A 106 -4.78 -11.33 -4.58
N ASN A 107 -4.59 -11.70 -3.31
CA ASN A 107 -3.71 -12.80 -2.95
C ASN A 107 -4.28 -14.13 -3.46
N THR A 108 -5.55 -14.42 -3.21
CA THR A 108 -6.18 -15.69 -3.66
C THR A 108 -6.03 -15.89 -5.16
N ALA A 109 -6.39 -14.90 -5.99
CA ALA A 109 -6.24 -14.98 -7.44
C ALA A 109 -4.79 -15.15 -7.85
N LEU A 110 -3.87 -14.42 -7.21
CA LEU A 110 -2.44 -14.56 -7.45
C LEU A 110 -1.94 -15.98 -7.16
N PHE A 111 -2.43 -16.63 -6.10
CA PHE A 111 -2.11 -18.01 -5.77
C PHE A 111 -2.77 -19.01 -6.75
N GLU A 112 -4.02 -18.79 -7.14
CA GLU A 112 -4.73 -19.59 -8.16
C GLU A 112 -3.98 -19.57 -9.51
N TYR A 113 -3.46 -18.41 -9.94
CA TYR A 113 -2.63 -18.34 -11.15
C TYR A 113 -1.37 -19.19 -11.07
N MET A 114 -0.85 -19.41 -9.85
CA MET A 114 0.48 -19.95 -9.61
C MET A 114 0.49 -21.44 -9.26
N GLU A 115 -0.67 -22.08 -9.13
CA GLU A 115 -0.88 -23.47 -8.67
C GLU A 115 -0.01 -24.50 -9.44
N ASN A 116 1.27 -24.59 -9.03
CA ASN A 116 2.34 -25.45 -9.53
C ASN A 116 3.13 -24.96 -10.77
N SER A 117 3.16 -23.64 -11.06
CA SER A 117 3.88 -23.13 -12.23
C SER A 117 5.01 -22.13 -11.94
N ALA A 118 5.18 -21.71 -10.69
CA ALA A 118 6.22 -20.75 -10.29
C ALA A 118 7.50 -21.47 -9.85
N SER A 119 8.66 -20.94 -10.23
CA SER A 119 9.97 -21.35 -9.72
C SER A 119 10.96 -20.19 -9.82
N PHE A 120 12.07 -20.26 -9.08
CA PHE A 120 13.12 -19.23 -9.15
C PHE A 120 13.66 -19.06 -10.57
N GLU A 121 13.97 -20.16 -11.26
CA GLU A 121 14.47 -20.12 -12.64
C GLU A 121 13.48 -19.45 -13.60
N LYS A 122 12.19 -19.73 -13.45
CA LYS A 122 11.16 -19.11 -14.28
C LYS A 122 11.02 -17.62 -13.99
N LEU A 123 11.04 -17.23 -12.71
CA LEU A 123 11.05 -15.83 -12.29
C LEU A 123 12.25 -15.09 -12.91
N LYS A 124 13.46 -15.64 -12.78
CA LYS A 124 14.68 -15.04 -13.32
C LYS A 124 14.62 -14.84 -14.83
N ARG A 125 14.10 -15.83 -15.58
CA ARG A 125 13.90 -15.71 -17.03
C ARG A 125 12.91 -14.60 -17.39
N ILE A 126 11.81 -14.48 -16.65
CA ILE A 126 10.82 -13.42 -16.87
C ILE A 126 11.43 -12.05 -16.56
N CYS A 127 12.07 -11.88 -15.40
CA CYS A 127 12.74 -10.62 -15.04
C CYS A 127 13.80 -10.22 -16.07
N ARG A 128 14.57 -11.17 -16.61
CA ARG A 128 15.53 -10.92 -17.70
C ARG A 128 14.85 -10.31 -18.93
N LYS A 129 13.72 -10.88 -19.37
CA LYS A 129 12.90 -10.36 -20.49
C LYS A 129 12.42 -8.93 -20.23
N TYR A 130 12.05 -8.60 -18.99
CA TYR A 130 11.70 -7.22 -18.63
C TYR A 130 12.91 -6.26 -18.71
N GLU A 131 14.13 -6.74 -18.47
CA GLU A 131 15.34 -5.94 -18.58
C GLU A 131 15.91 -5.81 -20.00
N GLU A 132 15.57 -6.71 -20.92
CA GLU A 132 16.03 -6.67 -22.32
C GLU A 132 15.75 -5.35 -23.03
N ASN A 133 14.67 -4.67 -22.64
CA ASN A 133 14.29 -3.36 -23.17
C ASN A 133 14.88 -2.17 -22.36
N SER A 134 15.69 -2.43 -21.34
CA SER A 134 16.38 -1.38 -20.58
C SER A 134 17.58 -0.84 -21.35
N LYS A 135 18.04 0.37 -21.01
CA LYS A 135 19.29 0.94 -21.57
C LYS A 135 20.55 0.38 -20.89
N LEU A 136 20.39 -0.49 -19.90
CA LEU A 136 21.48 -1.05 -19.09
C LEU A 136 21.84 -2.44 -19.60
N ASN A 137 23.07 -2.89 -19.29
CA ASN A 137 23.46 -4.26 -19.57
C ASN A 137 22.65 -5.22 -18.69
N VAL A 138 21.79 -6.01 -19.32
CA VAL A 138 20.89 -6.96 -18.66
C VAL A 138 21.61 -7.91 -17.71
N ASP A 139 22.78 -8.43 -18.11
CA ASP A 139 23.53 -9.39 -17.29
C ASP A 139 24.03 -8.75 -16.00
N ASN A 140 24.43 -7.47 -16.05
CA ASN A 140 24.85 -6.75 -14.84
C ASN A 140 23.67 -6.52 -13.89
N VAL A 141 22.53 -6.06 -14.41
CA VAL A 141 21.32 -5.82 -13.60
C VAL A 141 20.82 -7.13 -12.98
N MET A 142 20.74 -8.20 -13.77
CA MET A 142 20.32 -9.52 -13.28
C MET A 142 21.30 -10.10 -12.25
N LYS A 143 22.61 -9.85 -12.41
CA LYS A 143 23.62 -10.23 -11.44
C LYS A 143 23.43 -9.49 -10.12
N GLU A 144 23.21 -8.18 -10.16
CA GLU A 144 22.96 -7.37 -8.95
C GLU A 144 21.78 -7.91 -8.14
N HIS A 145 20.64 -8.15 -8.81
CA HIS A 145 19.45 -8.75 -8.19
C HIS A 145 19.74 -10.13 -7.58
N THR A 146 20.51 -10.96 -8.30
CA THR A 146 20.88 -12.30 -7.84
C THR A 146 21.81 -12.23 -6.62
N ASP A 147 22.80 -11.35 -6.64
CA ASP A 147 23.76 -11.17 -5.54
C ASP A 147 23.05 -10.66 -4.28
N ARG A 148 22.07 -9.76 -4.42
CA ARG A 148 21.22 -9.32 -3.30
C ARG A 148 20.38 -10.48 -2.77
N ALA A 149 19.70 -11.22 -3.65
CA ALA A 149 18.87 -12.37 -3.26
C ALA A 149 19.67 -13.44 -2.51
N ASN A 150 20.87 -13.78 -3.00
CA ASN A 150 21.77 -14.74 -2.35
C ASN A 150 22.15 -14.32 -0.92
N LYS A 151 22.31 -13.01 -0.67
CA LYS A 151 22.62 -12.51 0.67
C LYS A 151 21.43 -12.57 1.63
N THR A 152 20.20 -12.53 1.14
CA THR A 152 19.02 -12.30 1.98
C THR A 152 18.02 -13.46 2.02
N HIS A 153 18.12 -14.45 1.12
CA HIS A 153 17.15 -15.56 1.05
C HIS A 153 17.08 -16.41 2.32
N SER A 154 18.20 -16.54 3.06
CA SER A 154 18.24 -17.29 4.32
C SER A 154 17.23 -16.78 5.35
N TYR A 155 16.86 -15.50 5.29
CA TYR A 155 15.76 -14.94 6.09
C TYR A 155 14.45 -15.70 5.84
N PHE A 156 14.11 -15.97 4.58
CA PHE A 156 12.88 -16.67 4.21
C PHE A 156 12.95 -18.17 4.46
N VAL A 157 14.12 -18.79 4.29
CA VAL A 157 14.35 -20.19 4.71
C VAL A 157 14.04 -20.35 6.20
N ASN A 158 14.52 -19.41 7.03
CA ASN A 158 14.23 -19.39 8.47
C ASN A 158 12.73 -19.15 8.80
N LYS A 159 11.94 -18.63 7.87
CA LYS A 159 10.47 -18.51 7.97
C LYS A 159 9.73 -19.77 7.48
N GLY A 160 10.47 -20.78 7.02
CA GLY A 160 9.96 -22.07 6.58
C GLY A 160 9.67 -22.16 5.08
N PHE A 161 10.27 -21.29 4.27
CA PHE A 161 10.18 -21.41 2.80
C PHE A 161 11.10 -22.52 2.31
N SER A 162 10.75 -23.12 1.16
CA SER A 162 11.71 -23.92 0.40
C SER A 162 12.85 -23.03 -0.11
N GLU A 163 14.01 -23.62 -0.42
CA GLU A 163 15.14 -22.87 -0.99
C GLU A 163 14.75 -22.09 -2.27
N ASP A 164 13.97 -22.72 -3.15
CA ASP A 164 13.49 -22.09 -4.39
C ASP A 164 12.58 -20.88 -4.09
N ASP A 165 11.61 -21.06 -3.18
CA ASP A 165 10.70 -19.97 -2.77
C ASP A 165 11.43 -18.83 -2.07
N ALA A 166 12.41 -19.15 -1.23
CA ALA A 166 13.20 -18.19 -0.48
C ALA A 166 14.05 -17.31 -1.41
N LEU A 167 14.77 -17.95 -2.34
CA LEU A 167 15.55 -17.26 -3.37
C LEU A 167 14.65 -16.43 -4.27
N ALA A 168 13.53 -16.98 -4.73
CA ALA A 168 12.60 -16.26 -5.60
C ALA A 168 11.96 -15.06 -4.92
N SER A 169 11.56 -15.17 -3.65
CA SER A 169 10.99 -14.06 -2.88
C SER A 169 12.00 -12.94 -2.64
N ALA A 170 13.24 -13.30 -2.26
CA ALA A 170 14.32 -12.33 -2.10
C ALA A 170 14.66 -11.63 -3.44
N PHE A 171 14.73 -12.40 -4.52
CA PHE A 171 14.99 -11.88 -5.86
C PHE A 171 13.88 -10.95 -6.35
N ALA A 172 12.61 -11.27 -6.11
CA ALA A 172 11.48 -10.44 -6.51
C ALA A 172 11.51 -9.06 -5.82
N ILE A 173 11.90 -9.00 -4.53
CA ILE A 173 12.05 -7.73 -3.80
C ILE A 173 13.23 -6.92 -4.37
N ALA A 174 14.39 -7.55 -4.61
CA ALA A 174 15.54 -6.89 -5.23
C ALA A 174 15.19 -6.35 -6.64
N PHE A 175 14.51 -7.15 -7.45
CA PHE A 175 14.05 -6.75 -8.78
C PHE A 175 13.06 -5.58 -8.74
N TYR A 176 12.10 -5.60 -7.82
CA TYR A 176 11.13 -4.51 -7.62
C TYR A 176 11.85 -3.19 -7.34
N THR A 177 12.79 -3.20 -6.40
CA THR A 177 13.50 -1.99 -5.94
C THR A 177 14.53 -1.49 -6.95
N GLY A 178 15.25 -2.38 -7.63
CA GLY A 178 16.38 -1.98 -8.46
C GLY A 178 16.03 -1.44 -9.85
N SER A 179 15.02 -1.98 -10.53
CA SER A 179 14.83 -1.67 -11.95
C SER A 179 13.37 -1.51 -12.44
N ARG A 180 12.37 -2.17 -11.82
CA ARG A 180 11.03 -2.32 -12.44
C ARG A 180 9.83 -2.17 -11.49
N SER A 181 9.92 -1.32 -10.48
CA SER A 181 8.79 -1.01 -9.58
C SER A 181 7.51 -0.60 -10.33
N GLU A 182 7.63 0.18 -11.41
CA GLU A 182 6.50 0.59 -12.27
C GLU A 182 5.79 -0.62 -12.93
N ALA A 183 6.55 -1.53 -13.52
CA ALA A 183 6.00 -2.71 -14.20
C ALA A 183 5.31 -3.65 -13.22
N CYS A 184 5.89 -3.83 -12.03
CA CYS A 184 5.28 -4.61 -10.95
C CYS A 184 3.98 -3.95 -10.47
N SER A 185 3.99 -2.63 -10.26
CA SER A 185 2.81 -1.87 -9.82
C SER A 185 1.66 -1.96 -10.83
N ARG A 186 1.98 -1.88 -12.13
CA ARG A 186 1.01 -2.10 -13.23
C ARG A 186 0.46 -3.53 -13.20
N GLY A 187 1.34 -4.52 -13.09
CA GLY A 187 0.94 -5.92 -13.00
C GLY A 187 -0.04 -6.17 -11.86
N ALA A 188 0.25 -5.61 -10.69
CA ALA A 188 -0.62 -5.73 -9.52
C ALA A 188 -2.02 -5.20 -9.83
N SER A 189 -2.10 -4.05 -10.50
CA SER A 189 -3.38 -3.48 -10.94
C SER A 189 -4.12 -4.37 -11.95
N LEU A 190 -3.42 -5.05 -12.87
CA LEU A 190 -4.04 -5.95 -13.85
C LEU A 190 -4.56 -7.25 -13.22
N VAL A 191 -3.76 -7.87 -12.34
CA VAL A 191 -4.17 -9.07 -11.59
C VAL A 191 -5.40 -8.78 -10.75
N ALA A 192 -5.39 -7.64 -10.05
CA ALA A 192 -6.52 -7.19 -9.25
C ALA A 192 -7.78 -7.09 -10.12
N ARG A 193 -7.74 -6.40 -11.26
CA ARG A 193 -8.88 -6.23 -12.20
C ARG A 193 -9.49 -7.57 -12.64
N ARG A 194 -8.64 -8.51 -13.08
CA ARG A 194 -9.13 -9.81 -13.56
C ARG A 194 -9.79 -10.62 -12.46
N ALA A 195 -9.25 -10.56 -11.23
CA ALA A 195 -9.86 -11.21 -10.06
C ALA A 195 -11.27 -10.67 -9.74
N ASN A 196 -11.62 -9.49 -10.27
CA ASN A 196 -12.93 -8.86 -10.10
C ASN A 196 -13.74 -8.88 -11.41
N TYR A 197 -13.51 -9.90 -12.24
CA TYR A 197 -14.29 -10.18 -13.47
C TYR A 197 -14.30 -9.04 -14.50
N VAL A 198 -13.37 -8.09 -14.40
CA VAL A 198 -13.19 -7.04 -15.41
C VAL A 198 -12.50 -7.66 -16.63
N ALA A 199 -13.08 -7.47 -17.81
CA ALA A 199 -12.51 -7.93 -19.06
C ALA A 199 -11.13 -7.29 -19.30
N VAL A 200 -10.12 -8.13 -19.55
CA VAL A 200 -8.77 -7.70 -19.93
C VAL A 200 -8.49 -8.26 -21.32
N GLU A 201 -7.89 -7.45 -22.21
CA GLU A 201 -7.59 -7.88 -23.59
C GLU A 201 -6.71 -9.14 -23.62
N GLN A 202 -6.94 -10.05 -24.56
CA GLN A 202 -6.26 -11.36 -24.63
C GLN A 202 -4.72 -11.27 -24.69
N ARG A 203 -4.16 -10.27 -25.39
CA ARG A 203 -2.70 -10.06 -25.45
C ARG A 203 -2.09 -9.78 -24.07
N THR A 204 -2.90 -9.24 -23.16
CA THR A 204 -2.55 -8.97 -21.76
C THR A 204 -2.57 -10.24 -20.90
N GLU A 205 -3.18 -11.35 -21.32
CA GLU A 205 -3.24 -12.57 -20.49
C GLU A 205 -1.90 -13.28 -20.35
N ALA A 206 -1.11 -13.36 -21.44
CA ALA A 206 0.22 -13.94 -21.39
C ALA A 206 1.18 -13.09 -20.56
N GLU A 207 1.12 -11.76 -20.74
CA GLU A 207 1.88 -10.80 -19.94
C GLU A 207 1.46 -10.83 -18.47
N MET A 208 0.15 -10.90 -18.17
CA MET A 208 -0.34 -11.07 -16.81
C MET A 208 0.20 -12.35 -16.18
N LYS A 209 0.21 -13.48 -16.90
CA LYS A 209 0.74 -14.74 -16.36
C LYS A 209 2.22 -14.63 -16.00
N GLU A 210 3.01 -13.90 -16.79
CA GLU A 210 4.42 -13.64 -16.49
C GLU A 210 4.58 -12.70 -15.28
N VAL A 211 3.86 -11.58 -15.24
CA VAL A 211 3.95 -10.63 -14.12
C VAL A 211 3.39 -11.22 -12.82
N SER A 212 2.37 -12.08 -12.88
CA SER A 212 1.84 -12.78 -11.71
C SER A 212 2.91 -13.62 -11.01
N ILE A 213 3.94 -14.12 -11.70
CA ILE A 213 5.05 -14.83 -11.04
C ILE A 213 5.90 -13.85 -10.21
N ILE A 214 6.20 -12.67 -10.77
CA ILE A 214 6.94 -11.62 -10.03
C ILE A 214 6.14 -11.19 -8.81
N LEU A 215 4.86 -10.91 -8.99
CA LEU A 215 3.95 -10.48 -7.93
C LEU A 215 3.78 -11.54 -6.86
N TYR A 216 3.64 -12.81 -7.25
CA TYR A 216 3.49 -13.93 -6.34
C TYR A 216 4.64 -13.97 -5.34
N TYR A 217 5.88 -13.97 -5.85
CA TYR A 217 7.05 -14.00 -5.00
C TYR A 217 7.27 -12.69 -4.23
N LEU A 218 6.93 -11.55 -4.81
CA LEU A 218 6.98 -10.26 -4.12
C LEU A 218 6.01 -10.24 -2.92
N VAL A 219 4.74 -10.57 -3.13
CA VAL A 219 3.71 -10.62 -2.09
C VAL A 219 4.05 -11.68 -1.03
N LYS A 220 4.47 -12.87 -1.46
CA LYS A 220 4.87 -13.97 -0.56
C LYS A 220 6.04 -13.57 0.34
N GLY A 221 7.06 -12.93 -0.23
CA GLY A 221 8.19 -12.37 0.51
C GLY A 221 7.76 -11.26 1.48
N LEU A 222 7.08 -10.22 0.98
CA LEU A 222 6.64 -9.09 1.80
C LEU A 222 5.72 -9.50 2.95
N SER A 223 4.86 -10.49 2.74
CA SER A 223 3.94 -11.00 3.78
C SER A 223 4.65 -11.70 4.94
N ASN A 224 5.93 -12.08 4.77
CA ASN A 224 6.76 -12.70 5.82
C ASN A 224 7.77 -11.72 6.44
N ILE A 225 7.75 -10.45 6.02
CA ILE A 225 8.49 -9.37 6.66
C ILE A 225 7.58 -8.73 7.73
N PRO A 226 8.07 -8.45 8.95
CA PRO A 226 7.28 -7.80 9.99
C PRO A 226 6.73 -6.44 9.58
N TYR A 227 5.65 -6.04 10.23
CA TYR A 227 5.03 -4.75 10.00
C TYR A 227 5.90 -3.66 10.62
N HIS A 228 6.11 -2.60 9.85
CA HIS A 228 6.67 -1.37 10.34
C HIS A 228 5.56 -0.52 10.94
N TRP A 229 5.58 -0.37 12.27
CA TRP A 229 4.76 0.60 12.97
C TRP A 229 5.58 1.84 13.22
N GLY A 230 5.17 2.95 12.64
CA GLY A 230 5.92 4.19 12.75
C GLY A 230 5.84 5.08 11.52
N TYR A 231 6.61 6.14 11.58
CA TYR A 231 6.59 7.19 10.57
C TYR A 231 7.35 6.80 9.31
N VAL A 232 6.72 7.11 8.19
CA VAL A 232 7.34 7.06 6.88
C VAL A 232 6.97 8.29 6.07
N THR A 233 7.80 8.62 5.09
CA THR A 233 7.53 9.70 4.14
C THR A 233 7.52 9.21 2.71
N ARG A 234 6.69 9.82 1.87
CA ARG A 234 6.67 9.59 0.43
C ARG A 234 6.58 10.93 -0.28
N ALA A 235 7.37 11.12 -1.33
CA ALA A 235 7.28 12.30 -2.17
C ALA A 235 6.93 11.90 -3.61
N CYS A 236 5.91 12.55 -4.18
CA CYS A 236 5.51 12.32 -5.56
C CYS A 236 4.86 13.57 -6.16
N SER A 237 4.62 13.53 -7.46
CA SER A 237 3.93 14.61 -8.17
C SER A 237 2.46 14.21 -8.36
N LEU A 238 1.53 14.96 -7.77
CA LEU A 238 0.09 14.78 -7.97
C LEU A 238 -0.51 15.93 -8.78
N LYS A 239 -1.57 15.63 -9.53
CA LYS A 239 -2.40 16.61 -10.25
C LYS A 239 -3.43 17.23 -9.31
N ASP A 240 -3.93 18.41 -9.66
CA ASP A 240 -4.92 19.14 -8.87
C ASP A 240 -6.19 18.33 -8.57
N ASN A 241 -6.64 17.49 -9.50
CA ASN A 241 -7.81 16.63 -9.29
C ASN A 241 -7.55 15.50 -8.28
N GLU A 242 -6.31 15.02 -8.18
CA GLU A 242 -5.91 13.99 -7.21
C GLU A 242 -5.74 14.62 -5.82
N LEU A 243 -5.13 15.80 -5.75
CA LEU A 243 -4.98 16.58 -4.52
C LEU A 243 -6.32 16.88 -3.83
N LYS A 244 -7.40 17.06 -4.60
CA LYS A 244 -8.76 17.26 -4.08
C LYS A 244 -9.32 16.06 -3.30
N LEU A 245 -8.74 14.87 -3.44
CA LEU A 245 -9.17 13.69 -2.70
C LEU A 245 -8.60 13.66 -1.27
N TYR A 246 -7.53 14.40 -1.00
CA TYR A 246 -6.84 14.42 0.29
C TYR A 246 -7.33 15.54 1.20
N THR A 247 -8.63 15.56 1.47
CA THR A 247 -9.20 16.49 2.45
C THR A 247 -9.16 15.89 3.86
N PRO A 248 -9.00 16.70 4.92
CA PRO A 248 -9.16 16.22 6.30
C PRO A 248 -10.45 15.42 6.49
N GLY A 249 -10.34 14.24 7.08
CA GLY A 249 -11.44 13.29 7.27
C GLY A 249 -11.70 12.35 6.09
N ALA A 250 -10.98 12.46 4.98
CA ALA A 250 -11.09 11.53 3.86
C ALA A 250 -10.40 10.19 4.16
N LEU A 251 -11.00 9.10 3.69
CA LEU A 251 -10.38 7.77 3.61
C LEU A 251 -9.97 7.48 2.18
N VAL A 252 -8.66 7.36 1.95
CA VAL A 252 -8.07 7.17 0.63
C VAL A 252 -7.33 5.84 0.60
N THR A 253 -7.66 4.98 -0.36
CA THR A 253 -6.96 3.70 -0.59
C THR A 253 -6.03 3.82 -1.76
N TRP A 254 -4.78 3.39 -1.60
CA TRP A 254 -3.80 3.27 -2.68
C TRP A 254 -3.88 1.88 -3.31
N LEU A 255 -4.06 1.81 -4.63
CA LEU A 255 -4.29 0.55 -5.37
C LEU A 255 -3.01 -0.15 -5.84
N GLN A 256 -1.84 0.42 -5.55
CA GLN A 256 -0.56 -0.09 -6.01
C GLN A 256 0.43 -0.19 -4.86
N PHE A 257 1.48 -0.98 -5.09
CA PHE A 257 2.66 -0.94 -4.25
C PHE A 257 3.14 0.50 -4.13
N SER A 258 3.39 0.94 -2.91
CA SER A 258 3.79 2.32 -2.65
C SER A 258 5.04 2.33 -1.77
N SER A 259 6.15 2.74 -2.38
CA SER A 259 7.41 2.94 -1.68
C SER A 259 7.40 4.19 -0.81
N SER A 260 7.98 4.09 0.37
CA SER A 260 8.18 5.21 1.29
C SER A 260 9.53 5.07 1.98
N LYS A 261 10.06 6.17 2.52
CA LYS A 261 11.28 6.17 3.33
C LYS A 261 10.90 6.12 4.81
N ARG A 262 11.59 5.30 5.60
CA ARG A 262 11.42 5.31 7.06
C ARG A 262 11.87 6.63 7.67
N GLY A 263 11.11 7.10 8.65
CA GLY A 263 11.39 8.31 9.42
C GLY A 263 10.45 9.47 9.09
N LYS A 264 10.70 10.60 9.75
CA LYS A 264 9.88 11.82 9.62
C LYS A 264 10.35 12.72 8.49
N ASP A 265 11.58 12.54 8.02
CA ASP A 265 12.19 13.37 6.98
C ASP A 265 11.92 12.82 5.59
N VAL A 266 11.80 13.72 4.62
CA VAL A 266 11.69 13.34 3.20
C VAL A 266 13.04 12.81 2.72
N ALA A 267 13.03 11.87 1.80
CA ALA A 267 14.25 11.41 1.13
C ALA A 267 15.00 12.60 0.52
N GLN A 268 16.27 12.77 0.90
CA GLN A 268 17.15 13.77 0.30
C GLN A 268 17.75 13.23 -1.01
N GLY A 269 17.90 14.09 -2.01
CA GLY A 269 18.40 13.71 -3.34
C GLY A 269 17.32 13.20 -4.30
N GLY A 270 17.71 12.83 -5.53
CA GLY A 270 16.81 12.28 -6.56
C GLY A 270 15.67 13.21 -7.03
N GLY A 271 15.66 14.48 -6.59
CA GLY A 271 14.57 15.42 -6.85
C GLY A 271 13.30 15.17 -6.02
N PHE A 272 13.35 14.32 -4.99
CA PHE A 272 12.20 14.02 -4.13
C PHE A 272 11.71 15.26 -3.36
N GLU A 273 12.62 16.09 -2.88
CA GLU A 273 12.31 17.36 -2.19
C GLU A 273 11.56 18.36 -3.09
N ASN A 274 11.79 18.28 -4.39
CA ASN A 274 11.20 19.18 -5.40
C ASN A 274 9.84 18.70 -5.92
N ARG A 275 9.36 17.54 -5.45
CA ARG A 275 8.03 17.05 -5.80
C ARG A 275 6.96 17.95 -5.17
N ASN A 276 5.85 18.12 -5.88
CA ASN A 276 4.78 19.01 -5.42
C ASN A 276 3.97 18.44 -4.25
N THR A 277 4.15 17.15 -3.91
CA THR A 277 3.41 16.50 -2.82
C THR A 277 4.34 15.69 -1.95
N GLN A 278 4.21 15.87 -0.63
CA GLN A 278 4.87 15.13 0.42
C GLN A 278 3.82 14.51 1.34
N PHE A 279 3.87 13.19 1.51
CA PHE A 279 3.08 12.46 2.47
C PHE A 279 3.90 12.23 3.74
N LYS A 280 3.29 12.54 4.89
CA LYS A 280 3.72 12.11 6.22
C LYS A 280 2.72 11.05 6.68
N ILE A 281 3.21 9.84 6.89
CA ILE A 281 2.35 8.67 7.08
C ILE A 281 2.74 7.97 8.37
N TYR A 282 1.78 7.66 9.22
CA TYR A 282 1.95 6.63 10.25
C TYR A 282 1.53 5.27 9.70
N SER A 283 2.50 4.37 9.53
CA SER A 283 2.32 3.05 8.93
C SER A 283 1.87 2.02 9.98
N LEU A 284 0.98 1.11 9.59
CA LEU A 284 0.56 -0.04 10.39
C LEU A 284 0.90 -1.38 9.75
N THR A 285 1.00 -1.44 8.42
CA THR A 285 1.29 -2.67 7.68
C THR A 285 2.33 -2.44 6.58
N GLY A 286 3.07 -1.32 6.58
CA GLY A 286 4.23 -1.18 5.70
C GLY A 286 5.30 -2.24 6.03
N ARG A 287 6.09 -2.66 5.05
CA ARG A 287 7.18 -3.64 5.23
C ARG A 287 8.53 -2.96 5.07
N ARG A 288 9.37 -2.99 6.10
CA ARG A 288 10.73 -2.46 5.99
C ARG A 288 11.59 -3.43 5.17
N ILE A 289 11.92 -3.02 3.94
CA ILE A 289 12.63 -3.86 2.97
C ILE A 289 14.09 -3.48 2.79
N GLN A 290 14.63 -2.60 3.63
CA GLN A 290 16.01 -2.09 3.56
C GLN A 290 17.05 -3.17 3.23
N HIS A 291 17.01 -4.30 3.95
CA HIS A 291 18.02 -5.36 3.78
C HIS A 291 17.87 -6.14 2.48
N PHE A 292 16.66 -6.18 1.92
CA PHE A 292 16.29 -6.92 0.70
C PHE A 292 16.37 -6.05 -0.57
N SER A 293 16.33 -4.73 -0.41
CA SER A 293 16.44 -3.76 -1.51
C SER A 293 17.86 -3.71 -2.08
N ASN A 294 17.98 -3.42 -3.37
CA ASN A 294 19.29 -3.07 -3.95
C ASN A 294 19.82 -1.73 -3.45
N TYR A 295 18.93 -0.85 -2.98
CA TYR A 295 19.26 0.47 -2.44
C TYR A 295 19.03 0.49 -0.92
N ASP A 296 19.86 -0.23 -0.17
CA ASP A 296 19.75 -0.32 1.30
C ASP A 296 19.85 1.02 2.04
N HIS A 297 20.50 2.03 1.45
CA HIS A 297 20.56 3.38 2.02
C HIS A 297 19.22 4.14 1.97
N GLU A 298 18.24 3.68 1.18
CA GLU A 298 16.92 4.33 1.10
C GLU A 298 16.06 4.10 2.36
N ASP A 299 16.37 3.06 3.15
CA ASP A 299 15.61 2.63 4.33
C ASP A 299 14.10 2.52 4.00
N GLU A 300 13.82 1.83 2.90
CA GLU A 300 12.51 1.77 2.29
C GLU A 300 11.52 0.96 3.14
N VAL A 301 10.32 1.51 3.28
CA VAL A 301 9.13 0.82 3.77
C VAL A 301 8.13 0.73 2.62
N LEU A 302 7.80 -0.49 2.22
CA LEU A 302 6.92 -0.77 1.10
C LEU A 302 5.52 -1.12 1.59
N PHE A 303 4.53 -0.39 1.11
CA PHE A 303 3.12 -0.72 1.30
C PHE A 303 2.65 -1.69 0.21
N LEU A 304 1.90 -2.71 0.60
CA LEU A 304 1.19 -3.56 -0.34
C LEU A 304 0.04 -2.78 -1.02
N PRO A 305 -0.41 -3.21 -2.20
CA PRO A 305 -1.64 -2.70 -2.80
C PRO A 305 -2.81 -2.74 -1.82
N HIS A 306 -3.70 -1.76 -1.96
CA HIS A 306 -4.92 -1.56 -1.16
C HIS A 306 -4.70 -1.05 0.27
N SER A 307 -3.51 -0.55 0.58
CA SER A 307 -3.29 0.18 1.83
C SER A 307 -4.21 1.41 1.91
N THR A 308 -4.97 1.52 3.00
CA THR A 308 -5.96 2.60 3.20
C THR A 308 -5.51 3.58 4.28
N PHE A 309 -5.74 4.87 4.04
CA PHE A 309 -5.26 5.96 4.88
C PHE A 309 -6.37 6.93 5.26
N LEU A 310 -6.43 7.30 6.53
CA LEU A 310 -7.22 8.42 7.03
C LEU A 310 -6.39 9.71 6.95
N VAL A 311 -6.90 10.71 6.25
CA VAL A 311 -6.26 12.02 6.09
C VAL A 311 -6.62 12.93 7.27
N PHE A 312 -5.62 13.46 7.96
CA PHE A 312 -5.81 14.39 9.09
C PHE A 312 -5.69 15.84 8.66
N LYS A 313 -4.67 16.13 7.88
CA LYS A 313 -4.25 17.50 7.61
C LYS A 313 -3.68 17.58 6.21
N HIS A 314 -4.04 18.65 5.50
CA HIS A 314 -3.49 19.00 4.20
C HIS A 314 -3.04 20.45 4.29
N VAL A 315 -1.73 20.66 4.18
CA VAL A 315 -1.11 21.98 4.26
C VAL A 315 -0.48 22.29 2.92
N THR A 316 -0.65 23.51 2.43
CA THR A 316 0.07 23.98 1.26
C THR A 316 1.12 25.01 1.69
N SER A 317 2.32 24.85 1.15
CA SER A 317 3.50 25.68 1.41
C SER A 317 4.05 26.24 0.09
N LEU A 318 5.12 27.05 0.17
CA LEU A 318 5.81 27.61 -1.00
C LEU A 318 4.86 28.29 -1.99
N HIS A 319 4.07 29.25 -1.51
CA HIS A 319 3.09 30.00 -2.32
C HIS A 319 2.03 29.13 -3.02
N GLY A 320 1.71 27.96 -2.48
CA GLY A 320 0.70 27.08 -3.07
C GLY A 320 1.29 25.93 -3.88
N ALA A 321 2.61 25.87 -4.08
CA ALA A 321 3.25 24.94 -5.00
C ALA A 321 3.56 23.56 -4.39
N GLN A 322 3.68 23.46 -3.06
CA GLN A 322 4.02 22.20 -2.40
C GLN A 322 3.00 21.83 -1.32
N HIS A 323 2.40 20.66 -1.46
CA HIS A 323 1.41 20.08 -0.57
C HIS A 323 2.08 19.10 0.41
N THR A 324 1.77 19.23 1.69
CA THR A 324 2.09 18.26 2.73
C THR A 324 0.80 17.64 3.26
N ILE A 325 0.68 16.33 3.15
CA ILE A 325 -0.51 15.56 3.54
C ILE A 325 -0.13 14.64 4.71
N TYR A 326 -0.83 14.76 5.82
CA TYR A 326 -0.64 13.98 7.03
C TYR A 326 -1.74 12.93 7.12
N MET A 327 -1.35 11.67 7.23
CA MET A 327 -2.29 10.55 7.23
C MET A 327 -1.80 9.36 8.06
N ARG A 328 -2.74 8.53 8.51
CA ARG A 328 -2.45 7.29 9.26
C ARG A 328 -3.06 6.15 8.47
N GLN A 329 -2.32 5.07 8.33
CA GLN A 329 -2.86 3.84 7.78
C GLN A 329 -3.94 3.29 8.70
N VAL A 330 -5.06 2.83 8.14
CA VAL A 330 -6.15 2.22 8.89
C VAL A 330 -6.53 0.89 8.25
N GLU A 331 -6.74 -0.12 9.10
CA GLU A 331 -7.25 -1.42 8.68
C GLU A 331 -8.77 -1.39 8.78
N LEU A 332 -9.44 -1.43 7.62
CA LEU A 332 -10.90 -1.34 7.52
C LEU A 332 -11.57 -2.71 7.50
N GLY A 333 -10.79 -3.79 7.47
CA GLY A 333 -11.31 -5.15 7.40
C GLY A 333 -12.10 -5.39 6.13
N MET A 334 -11.61 -4.91 4.99
CA MET A 334 -12.35 -5.00 3.74
C MET A 334 -12.27 -6.39 3.12
N SER A 335 -11.28 -7.21 3.49
CA SER A 335 -11.21 -8.65 3.19
C SER A 335 -12.42 -9.46 3.69
N THR A 336 -12.78 -10.51 2.95
CA THR A 336 -13.78 -11.53 3.32
C THR A 336 -13.39 -12.20 4.63
N TRP A 337 -12.09 -12.41 4.83
CA TRP A 337 -11.53 -12.99 6.03
C TRP A 337 -10.88 -11.88 6.83
N SER A 338 -11.64 -11.33 7.78
CA SER A 338 -11.17 -10.26 8.65
C SER A 338 -11.29 -10.65 10.12
N VAL A 339 -10.27 -10.35 10.92
CA VAL A 339 -10.21 -10.63 12.35
C VAL A 339 -10.05 -9.33 13.10
N LEU A 340 -11.07 -8.95 13.88
CA LEU A 340 -10.95 -7.87 14.85
C LEU A 340 -10.10 -8.35 16.03
N TRP A 341 -8.92 -7.78 16.20
CA TRP A 341 -7.97 -8.16 17.25
C TRP A 341 -7.88 -7.05 18.29
N VAL A 342 -8.31 -7.33 19.52
CA VAL A 342 -8.33 -6.33 20.61
C VAL A 342 -7.28 -6.69 21.65
N ASP A 343 -6.29 -5.81 21.84
CA ASP A 343 -5.19 -6.01 22.79
C ASP A 343 -4.56 -4.68 23.19
N ASP A 344 -4.53 -4.38 24.49
CA ASP A 344 -4.08 -3.11 25.08
C ASP A 344 -2.64 -2.71 24.75
N ARG A 345 -1.82 -3.66 24.31
CA ARG A 345 -0.43 -3.43 23.90
C ARG A 345 -0.20 -3.72 22.43
N ILE A 346 -1.26 -3.85 21.64
CA ILE A 346 -1.13 -4.30 20.25
C ILE A 346 -0.14 -3.44 19.49
N PHE A 347 -0.06 -2.12 19.68
CA PHE A 347 0.86 -1.24 18.95
C PHE A 347 2.26 -1.07 19.58
N VAL A 348 2.60 -1.81 20.65
CA VAL A 348 3.96 -1.84 21.20
C VAL A 348 4.85 -2.70 20.30
N GLU A 349 5.96 -2.14 19.80
CA GLU A 349 6.77 -2.77 18.74
C GLU A 349 7.28 -4.18 19.09
N ASP A 350 7.76 -4.38 20.31
CA ASP A 350 8.30 -5.64 20.81
C ASP A 350 7.24 -6.55 21.50
N TRP A 351 5.95 -6.27 21.28
CA TRP A 351 4.88 -7.03 21.90
C TRP A 351 4.67 -8.38 21.23
N GLU A 352 4.62 -9.45 22.02
CA GLU A 352 4.55 -10.83 21.51
C GLU A 352 3.31 -11.09 20.63
N ASN A 353 2.16 -10.48 20.97
CA ASN A 353 0.93 -10.70 20.21
C ASN A 353 0.97 -10.05 18.82
N LYS A 354 1.81 -9.04 18.60
CA LYS A 354 2.12 -8.55 17.24
C LYS A 354 2.70 -9.69 16.41
N ALA A 355 3.71 -10.37 16.94
CA ALA A 355 4.39 -11.45 16.22
C ALA A 355 3.43 -12.62 15.95
N HIS A 356 2.52 -12.94 16.88
CA HIS A 356 1.48 -13.96 16.66
C HIS A 356 0.50 -13.56 15.56
N MET A 357 0.02 -12.32 15.57
CA MET A 357 -0.88 -11.78 14.55
C MET A 357 -0.22 -11.82 13.16
N GLU A 358 1.01 -11.33 13.04
CA GLU A 358 1.77 -11.34 11.78
C GLU A 358 2.07 -12.76 11.28
N TYR A 359 2.41 -13.67 12.20
CA TYR A 359 2.59 -15.08 11.87
C TYR A 359 1.29 -15.71 11.34
N ALA A 360 0.15 -15.46 11.99
CA ALA A 360 -1.14 -15.95 11.53
C ALA A 360 -1.50 -15.38 10.15
N ALA A 361 -1.29 -14.08 9.93
CA ALA A 361 -1.50 -13.43 8.63
C ALA A 361 -0.64 -14.05 7.53
N SER A 362 0.64 -14.35 7.80
CA SER A 362 1.53 -14.95 6.81
C SER A 362 1.19 -16.41 6.49
N LYS A 363 0.70 -17.17 7.48
CA LYS A 363 0.25 -18.56 7.28
C LYS A 363 -1.08 -18.66 6.55
N ALA A 364 -1.94 -17.65 6.69
CA ALA A 364 -3.22 -17.57 5.99
C ALA A 364 -3.16 -16.68 4.74
N LEU A 365 -1.97 -16.51 4.14
CA LEU A 365 -1.77 -15.62 2.99
C LEU A 365 -2.65 -15.99 1.78
N ASN A 366 -2.84 -17.29 1.54
CA ASN A 366 -3.72 -17.82 0.48
C ASN A 366 -5.21 -17.54 0.73
N MET A 367 -5.61 -17.39 2.00
CA MET A 367 -6.95 -16.97 2.39
C MET A 367 -7.06 -15.45 2.50
N ASN A 368 -5.94 -14.73 2.49
CA ASN A 368 -5.90 -13.28 2.62
C ASN A 368 -6.60 -12.78 3.90
N VAL A 369 -6.26 -13.38 5.04
CA VAL A 369 -6.78 -12.97 6.36
C VAL A 369 -6.20 -11.61 6.74
N HIS A 370 -7.07 -10.64 7.00
CA HIS A 370 -6.70 -9.29 7.43
C HIS A 370 -7.00 -9.11 8.91
N PHE A 371 -6.05 -8.57 9.66
CA PHE A 371 -6.23 -8.26 11.07
C PHE A 371 -6.53 -6.79 11.24
N ILE A 372 -7.52 -6.50 12.08
CA ILE A 372 -7.96 -5.16 12.42
C ILE A 372 -7.54 -4.92 13.87
N PRO A 373 -6.31 -4.45 14.13
CA PRO A 373 -5.82 -4.27 15.48
C PRO A 373 -6.54 -3.09 16.15
N LYS A 374 -6.94 -3.27 17.40
CA LYS A 374 -7.47 -2.23 18.29
C LYS A 374 -6.82 -2.38 19.65
N SER A 375 -6.33 -1.27 20.16
CA SER A 375 -5.69 -1.22 21.47
C SER A 375 -6.66 -1.11 22.63
N ARG A 376 -7.95 -0.88 22.39
CA ARG A 376 -8.93 -0.71 23.47
C ARG A 376 -10.31 -1.18 23.05
N THR A 377 -11.10 -1.62 24.01
CA THR A 377 -12.50 -2.00 23.82
C THR A 377 -13.32 -0.87 23.19
N ASP A 378 -13.12 0.38 23.62
CA ASP A 378 -13.85 1.53 23.07
C ASP A 378 -13.59 1.70 21.57
N TYR A 379 -12.35 1.53 21.13
CA TYR A 379 -11.97 1.65 19.72
C TYR A 379 -12.51 0.49 18.89
N ALA A 380 -12.54 -0.71 19.47
CA ALA A 380 -13.17 -1.88 18.87
C ALA A 380 -14.69 -1.69 18.71
N ILE A 381 -15.37 -1.15 19.72
CA ILE A 381 -16.80 -0.84 19.66
C ILE A 381 -17.08 0.22 18.60
N SER A 382 -16.31 1.32 18.57
CA SER A 382 -16.44 2.34 17.51
C SER A 382 -16.23 1.75 16.12
N PHE A 383 -15.25 0.86 15.94
CA PHE A 383 -15.08 0.15 14.68
C PHE A 383 -16.30 -0.71 14.33
N LEU A 384 -16.82 -1.51 15.27
CA LEU A 384 -18.02 -2.33 15.07
C LEU A 384 -19.29 -1.51 14.79
N GLN A 385 -19.32 -0.25 15.23
CA GLN A 385 -20.40 0.69 14.95
C GLN A 385 -20.26 1.37 13.59
N SER A 386 -19.04 1.46 13.05
CA SER A 386 -18.76 2.05 11.73
C SER A 386 -19.40 1.28 10.58
N PRO A 387 -19.58 1.89 9.39
CA PRO A 387 -20.07 1.18 8.21
C PRO A 387 -19.24 -0.08 7.88
N PHE A 388 -17.94 -0.06 8.18
CA PHE A 388 -17.04 -1.20 7.97
C PHE A 388 -17.31 -2.33 8.95
N GLY A 389 -17.47 -2.03 10.23
CA GLY A 389 -17.73 -3.04 11.25
C GLY A 389 -19.15 -3.63 11.18
N GLN A 390 -20.14 -2.83 10.79
CA GLN A 390 -21.51 -3.33 10.58
C GLN A 390 -21.55 -4.39 9.46
N ARG A 391 -20.68 -4.27 8.45
CA ARG A 391 -20.52 -5.27 7.39
C ARG A 391 -20.02 -6.63 7.90
N LEU A 392 -19.27 -6.67 9.00
CA LEU A 392 -18.76 -7.94 9.54
C LEU A 392 -19.84 -8.74 10.31
N LYS A 393 -21.03 -8.15 10.53
CA LYS A 393 -22.16 -8.81 11.22
C LYS A 393 -23.08 -9.57 10.26
N SER A 394 -23.07 -9.21 8.98
CA SER A 394 -23.80 -9.86 7.90
C SER A 394 -22.96 -10.97 7.30
#